data_AF-A0A9E1H8I6-F1
#
_entry.id   AF-A0A9E1H8I6-F1
#
_cell.length_a   1.000
_cell.length_b   1.000
_cell.length_c   1.000
_cell.angle_alpha   90.00
_cell.angle_beta   90.00
_cell.angle_gamma   90.00
#
_symmetry.space_group_name_H-M   'P 1'
#
loop_
_entity.id
_entity.type
_entity.pdbx_description
1 polymer ?
#
loop_
_entity_poly.entity_id
_entity_poly.type
_entity_poly.pdbx_seq_one_letter_code
_entity_poly.pdbx_strand_id
1 'polypeptide(L)'
;MGLFGLFGRKKEVELDDNITEGILQFENLNLKLAVIQVLMYDLNLLKPRFDIYGFADEHKELEINTDSYTVIEPALNFFRELSIPREFAQYVEKIDMDGGNEVYMNIIPQWDGEDECFDLNNLTSSEIRQFPNLKKATIMSSNFDKVKEIFDAENIDVELL
;
A
#
# COMPACT_ATOMS: atom_id res chain seq x y z
N MET A 1 -7.65 -26.46 -54.10
CA MET A 1 -8.53 -25.77 -53.14
C MET A 1 -8.25 -26.34 -51.75
N GLY A 2 -7.36 -25.71 -50.99
CA GLY A 2 -7.08 -26.06 -49.60
C GLY A 2 -7.36 -24.84 -48.74
N LEU A 3 -8.27 -24.99 -47.79
CA LEU A 3 -8.92 -23.94 -47.00
C LEU A 3 -7.96 -23.39 -45.93
N PHE A 4 -7.84 -22.06 -45.87
CA PHE A 4 -7.28 -21.32 -44.73
C PHE A 4 -8.22 -21.44 -43.51
N GLY A 5 -7.66 -21.50 -42.31
CA GLY A 5 -8.45 -21.43 -41.08
C GLY A 5 -7.60 -21.31 -39.83
N LEU A 6 -7.14 -20.08 -39.56
CA LEU A 6 -6.55 -19.61 -38.31
C LEU A 6 -7.37 -20.06 -37.09
N PHE A 7 -6.71 -20.67 -36.09
CA PHE A 7 -7.13 -20.49 -34.70
C PHE A 7 -5.92 -20.00 -33.91
N GLY A 8 -5.95 -18.71 -33.60
CA GLY A 8 -4.90 -18.01 -32.87
C GLY A 8 -4.71 -18.63 -31.49
N ARG A 9 -3.46 -18.99 -31.21
CA ARG A 9 -2.98 -19.31 -29.86
C ARG A 9 -3.17 -18.05 -29.02
N LYS A 10 -4.00 -18.11 -27.98
CA LYS A 10 -4.06 -17.06 -26.94
C LYS A 10 -2.62 -16.85 -26.45
N LYS A 11 -2.11 -15.62 -26.54
CA LYS A 11 -0.90 -15.22 -25.84
C LYS A 11 -1.28 -15.13 -24.36
N GLU A 12 -0.91 -16.14 -23.57
CA GLU A 12 -0.69 -15.90 -22.15
C GLU A 12 0.43 -14.86 -22.05
N VAL A 13 0.16 -13.79 -21.32
CA VAL A 13 1.16 -12.77 -21.00
C VAL A 13 2.03 -13.40 -19.92
N GLU A 14 3.16 -13.96 -20.31
CA GLU A 14 4.24 -14.25 -19.37
C GLU A 14 4.72 -12.88 -18.84
N LEU A 15 4.35 -12.58 -17.60
CA LEU A 15 4.92 -11.46 -16.85
C LEU A 15 6.40 -11.75 -16.71
N ASP A 16 7.23 -10.87 -17.27
CA ASP A 16 8.68 -10.98 -17.24
C ASP A 16 9.15 -10.97 -15.77
N ASP A 17 9.70 -12.09 -15.30
CA ASP A 17 10.19 -12.27 -13.93
C ASP A 17 11.22 -11.19 -13.52
N ASN A 18 11.82 -10.49 -14.49
CA ASN A 18 12.70 -9.35 -14.22
C ASN A 18 11.99 -8.09 -13.73
N ILE A 19 10.68 -7.91 -14.00
CA ILE A 19 9.92 -6.74 -13.55
C ILE A 19 9.64 -6.82 -12.04
N THR A 20 9.47 -8.03 -11.49
CA THR A 20 9.19 -8.24 -10.07
C THR A 20 10.45 -8.10 -9.20
N GLU A 21 11.66 -8.33 -9.73
CA GLU A 21 12.91 -8.12 -9.00
C GLU A 21 13.15 -6.65 -8.59
N GLY A 22 12.56 -5.70 -9.32
CA GLY A 22 12.72 -4.26 -9.07
C GLY A 22 11.63 -3.62 -8.20
N ILE A 23 10.59 -4.36 -7.82
CA ILE A 23 9.40 -3.82 -7.14
C ILE A 23 9.21 -4.50 -5.77
N LEU A 24 8.75 -3.72 -4.79
CA LEU A 24 8.36 -4.22 -3.48
C LEU A 24 7.09 -5.07 -3.55
N GLN A 25 7.09 -6.18 -2.83
CA GLN A 25 6.01 -7.15 -2.78
C GLN A 25 5.25 -7.03 -1.46
N PHE A 26 3.93 -7.01 -1.53
CA PHE A 26 3.07 -6.89 -0.35
C PHE A 26 1.98 -7.94 -0.41
N GLU A 27 1.87 -8.74 0.65
CA GLU A 27 0.73 -9.63 0.90
C GLU A 27 -0.32 -8.88 1.74
N ASN A 28 0.13 -7.99 2.63
CA ASN A 28 -0.71 -7.14 3.44
C ASN A 28 -0.85 -5.74 2.82
N LEU A 29 -2.09 -5.37 2.48
CA LEU A 29 -2.40 -4.04 1.92
C LEU A 29 -2.13 -2.91 2.91
N ASN A 30 -2.43 -3.08 4.20
CA ASN A 30 -2.25 -2.04 5.21
C ASN A 30 -0.75 -1.74 5.47
N LEU A 31 0.13 -2.73 5.35
CA LEU A 31 1.57 -2.48 5.31
C LEU A 31 1.96 -1.66 4.08
N LYS A 32 1.42 -2.02 2.90
CA LYS A 32 1.66 -1.26 1.67
C LYS A 32 1.23 0.20 1.83
N LEU A 33 0.06 0.45 2.41
CA LEU A 33 -0.45 1.80 2.67
C LEU A 33 0.46 2.57 3.63
N ALA A 34 0.91 1.94 4.73
CA ALA A 34 1.85 2.56 5.67
C ALA A 34 3.19 2.92 5.01
N VAL A 35 3.69 2.08 4.12
CA VAL A 35 4.91 2.38 3.33
C VAL A 35 4.68 3.49 2.32
N ILE A 36 3.49 3.55 1.71
CA ILE A 36 3.10 4.66 0.83
C ILE A 36 3.01 5.96 1.61
N GLN A 37 2.50 5.97 2.84
CA GLN A 37 2.52 7.14 3.73
C GLN A 37 3.94 7.72 3.80
N VAL A 38 4.90 6.91 4.21
CA VAL A 38 6.30 7.33 4.36
C VAL A 38 6.88 7.82 3.04
N LEU A 39 6.77 7.03 1.98
CA LEU A 39 7.46 7.33 0.72
C LEU A 39 6.81 8.45 -0.09
N MET A 40 5.48 8.54 -0.11
CA MET A 40 4.75 9.53 -0.90
C MET A 40 4.54 10.83 -0.13
N TYR A 41 4.14 10.74 1.13
CA TYR A 41 3.64 11.88 1.87
C TYR A 41 4.73 12.52 2.73
N ASP A 42 5.50 11.72 3.47
CA ASP A 42 6.54 12.23 4.36
C ASP A 42 7.82 12.60 3.59
N LEU A 43 8.28 11.70 2.72
CA LEU A 43 9.54 11.85 1.99
C LEU A 43 9.39 12.42 0.56
N ASN A 44 8.17 12.47 0.01
CA ASN A 44 7.89 12.96 -1.35
C ASN A 44 8.70 12.26 -2.47
N LEU A 45 8.99 10.97 -2.32
CA LEU A 45 9.73 10.14 -3.28
C LEU A 45 8.81 9.49 -4.33
N LEU A 46 7.61 9.06 -3.94
CA LEU A 46 6.61 8.53 -4.88
C LEU A 46 5.82 9.67 -5.53
N LYS A 47 5.81 9.68 -6.87
CA LYS A 47 5.15 10.72 -7.67
C LYS A 47 4.34 10.13 -8.83
N PRO A 48 3.24 10.78 -9.24
CA PRO A 48 2.64 11.96 -8.61
C PRO A 48 2.08 11.65 -7.21
N ARG A 49 2.02 12.67 -6.33
CA ARG A 49 1.34 12.54 -5.03
C ARG A 49 -0.15 12.39 -5.31
N PHE A 50 -0.79 11.40 -4.69
CA PHE A 50 -2.23 11.24 -4.79
C PHE A 50 -2.94 12.22 -3.85
N ASP A 51 -4.03 12.79 -4.34
CA ASP A 51 -4.90 13.67 -3.58
C ASP A 51 -6.34 13.43 -4.04
N ILE A 52 -7.21 13.03 -3.11
CA ILE A 52 -8.58 12.62 -3.40
C ILE A 52 -9.41 13.78 -3.97
N TYR A 53 -9.13 15.02 -3.57
CA TYR A 53 -9.82 16.20 -4.06
C TYR A 53 -9.45 16.50 -5.51
N GLY A 54 -8.14 16.51 -5.83
CA GLY A 54 -7.66 16.61 -7.20
C GLY A 54 -8.18 15.47 -8.08
N PHE A 55 -8.12 14.23 -7.59
CA PHE A 55 -8.62 13.06 -8.30
C PHE A 55 -10.12 13.15 -8.60
N ALA A 56 -10.93 13.63 -7.65
CA ALA A 56 -12.36 13.84 -7.86
C ALA A 56 -12.68 14.95 -8.89
N ASP A 57 -11.87 16.03 -8.94
CA ASP A 57 -12.04 17.08 -9.95
C ASP A 57 -11.61 16.63 -11.36
N GLU A 58 -10.59 15.79 -11.46
CA GLU A 58 -10.13 15.19 -12.72
C GLU A 58 -11.11 14.14 -13.25
N HIS A 59 -11.77 13.40 -12.35
CA HIS A 59 -12.67 12.27 -12.65
C HIS A 59 -14.13 12.54 -12.23
N LYS A 60 -14.71 13.62 -12.74
CA LYS A 60 -16.09 14.04 -12.39
C LYS A 60 -17.15 12.98 -12.69
N GLU A 61 -16.90 12.12 -13.68
CA GLU A 61 -17.77 11.01 -14.05
C GLU A 61 -17.91 9.93 -12.97
N LEU A 62 -16.96 9.86 -12.03
CA LEU A 62 -16.97 8.88 -10.94
C LEU A 62 -17.81 9.35 -9.73
N GLU A 63 -18.27 10.61 -9.72
CA GLU A 63 -19.10 11.20 -8.66
C GLU A 63 -18.54 10.91 -7.24
N ILE A 64 -17.22 11.09 -7.07
CA ILE A 64 -16.53 10.79 -5.82
C ILE A 64 -17.01 11.71 -4.70
N ASN A 65 -17.50 11.11 -3.60
CA ASN A 65 -17.87 11.83 -2.39
C ASN A 65 -16.65 12.01 -1.47
N THR A 66 -16.05 13.20 -1.48
CA THR A 66 -14.92 13.56 -0.60
C THR A 66 -15.31 13.80 0.85
N ASP A 67 -16.60 13.71 1.20
CA ASP A 67 -17.12 13.73 2.57
C ASP A 67 -17.53 12.32 3.04
N SER A 68 -17.00 11.27 2.40
CA SER A 68 -17.32 9.88 2.72
C SER A 68 -16.68 9.41 4.03
N TYR A 69 -17.46 8.68 4.83
CA TYR A 69 -17.02 7.93 6.01
C TYR A 69 -16.71 6.46 5.70
N THR A 70 -16.80 6.06 4.44
CA THR A 70 -16.48 4.71 3.96
C THR A 70 -15.46 4.76 2.83
N VAL A 71 -14.86 3.60 2.54
CA VAL A 71 -13.87 3.43 1.46
C VAL A 71 -14.37 3.96 0.13
N ILE A 72 -13.56 4.82 -0.48
CA ILE A 72 -13.68 5.24 -1.88
C ILE A 72 -12.86 4.25 -2.71
N GLU A 73 -13.55 3.27 -3.30
CA GLU A 73 -12.91 2.18 -4.05
C GLU A 73 -11.94 2.66 -5.16
N PRO A 74 -12.24 3.70 -5.96
CA PRO A 74 -11.27 4.24 -6.92
C PRO A 74 -9.94 4.67 -6.29
N ALA A 75 -9.96 5.28 -5.11
CA ALA A 75 -8.75 5.70 -4.40
C ALA A 75 -7.97 4.51 -3.84
N LEU A 76 -8.68 3.53 -3.24
CA LEU A 76 -8.05 2.31 -2.77
C LEU A 76 -7.40 1.51 -3.92
N ASN A 77 -8.06 1.46 -5.08
CA ASN A 77 -7.54 0.81 -6.28
C ASN A 77 -6.24 1.48 -6.76
N PHE A 78 -6.15 2.81 -6.74
CA PHE A 78 -4.92 3.51 -7.08
C PHE A 78 -3.74 3.02 -6.23
N PHE A 79 -3.89 2.97 -4.90
CA PHE A 79 -2.80 2.50 -4.02
C PHE A 79 -2.53 1.00 -4.15
N ARG A 80 -3.57 0.20 -4.43
CA ARG A 80 -3.42 -1.23 -4.69
C ARG A 80 -2.57 -1.50 -5.94
N GLU A 81 -2.79 -0.73 -7.00
CA GLU A 81 -2.08 -0.88 -8.28
C GLU A 81 -0.71 -0.17 -8.31
N LEU A 82 -0.49 0.82 -7.42
CA LEU A 82 0.76 1.56 -7.35
C LEU A 82 1.95 0.63 -7.11
N SER A 83 2.86 0.54 -8.08
CA SER A 83 4.11 -0.21 -7.96
C SER A 83 5.17 0.64 -7.26
N ILE A 84 5.83 0.09 -6.24
CA ILE A 84 6.84 0.80 -5.45
C ILE A 84 8.23 0.26 -5.80
N PRO A 85 9.14 1.07 -6.38
CA PRO A 85 10.50 0.65 -6.66
C PRO A 85 11.23 0.16 -5.40
N ARG A 86 11.88 -1.01 -5.49
CA ARG A 86 12.61 -1.63 -4.37
C ARG A 86 13.73 -0.74 -3.84
N GLU A 87 14.33 0.09 -4.69
CA GLU A 87 15.36 1.05 -4.29
C GLU A 87 14.89 2.05 -3.22
N PHE A 88 13.57 2.26 -3.08
CA PHE A 88 13.02 3.15 -2.07
C PHE A 88 12.91 2.53 -0.67
N ALA A 89 12.99 1.20 -0.55
CA ALA A 89 12.87 0.54 0.74
C ALA A 89 13.96 0.94 1.74
N GLN A 90 15.13 1.35 1.25
CA GLN A 90 16.22 1.84 2.11
C GLN A 90 15.88 3.13 2.86
N TYR A 91 14.88 3.90 2.39
CA TYR A 91 14.49 5.17 3.00
C TYR A 91 13.40 5.02 4.06
N VAL A 92 12.77 3.83 4.16
CA VAL A 92 11.76 3.56 5.19
C VAL A 92 12.47 3.16 6.48
N GLU A 93 12.79 4.15 7.31
CA GLU A 93 13.48 3.94 8.60
C GLU A 93 12.51 3.81 9.77
N LYS A 94 11.34 4.45 9.66
CA LYS A 94 10.27 4.48 10.64
C LYS A 94 8.92 4.38 9.94
N ILE A 95 7.99 3.63 10.53
CA ILE A 95 6.57 3.63 10.17
C ILE A 95 5.79 4.22 11.35
N ASP A 96 4.97 5.24 11.10
CA ASP A 96 4.08 5.82 12.09
C ASP A 96 2.65 5.79 11.55
N MET A 97 1.89 4.78 11.95
CA MET A 97 0.47 4.70 11.64
C MET A 97 -0.30 5.65 12.55
N ASP A 98 -1.14 6.50 11.96
CA ASP A 98 -2.02 7.44 12.66
C ASP A 98 -3.32 7.62 11.87
N GLY A 99 -4.43 7.86 12.57
CA GLY A 99 -5.76 8.09 11.97
C GLY A 99 -5.79 9.26 10.97
N GLY A 100 -4.96 10.28 11.21
CA GLY A 100 -4.83 11.46 10.35
C GLY A 100 -3.86 11.33 9.18
N ASN A 101 -3.22 10.18 8.98
CA ASN A 101 -2.29 9.96 7.87
C ASN A 101 -2.99 10.17 6.52
N GLU A 102 -2.36 10.92 5.62
CA GLU A 102 -2.98 11.29 4.34
C GLU A 102 -3.34 10.08 3.48
N VAL A 103 -2.57 8.98 3.53
CA VAL A 103 -2.93 7.78 2.77
C VAL A 103 -4.32 7.25 3.17
N TYR A 104 -4.69 7.29 4.45
CA TYR A 104 -6.00 6.83 4.92
C TYR A 104 -7.08 7.86 4.61
N MET A 105 -6.80 9.16 4.81
CA MET A 105 -7.72 10.24 4.47
C MET A 105 -8.02 10.33 2.97
N ASN A 106 -7.15 9.81 2.11
CA ASN A 106 -7.44 9.70 0.68
C ASN A 106 -8.38 8.53 0.34
N ILE A 107 -8.45 7.50 1.20
CA ILE A 107 -9.29 6.31 1.00
C ILE A 107 -10.65 6.50 1.69
N ILE A 108 -10.65 7.03 2.92
CA ILE A 108 -11.82 7.35 3.72
C ILE A 108 -11.64 8.79 4.24
N PRO A 109 -12.14 9.81 3.52
CA PRO A 109 -11.90 11.21 3.85
C PRO A 109 -12.38 11.70 5.21
N GLN A 110 -13.36 11.03 5.79
CA GLN A 110 -13.90 11.35 7.12
C GLN A 110 -13.59 10.25 8.14
N TRP A 111 -12.55 9.44 7.92
CA TRP A 111 -12.16 8.43 8.91
C TRP A 111 -11.72 9.09 10.20
N ASP A 112 -12.25 8.62 11.31
CA ASP A 112 -11.96 9.11 12.65
C ASP A 112 -10.88 8.28 13.36
N GLY A 113 -10.44 7.17 12.77
CA GLY A 113 -9.46 6.27 13.36
C GLY A 113 -10.03 5.34 14.43
N GLU A 114 -11.34 5.32 14.66
CA GLU A 114 -11.95 4.57 15.77
C GLU A 114 -12.30 3.11 15.42
N ASP A 115 -12.11 2.69 14.18
CA ASP A 115 -12.35 1.32 13.73
C ASP A 115 -11.08 0.59 13.26
N GLU A 116 -11.22 -0.72 13.01
CA GLU A 116 -10.11 -1.61 12.67
C GLU A 116 -9.80 -1.62 11.15
N CYS A 117 -10.30 -0.65 10.37
CA CYS A 117 -10.25 -0.70 8.90
C CYS A 117 -8.81 -0.82 8.36
N PHE A 118 -7.88 -0.10 8.99
CA PHE A 118 -6.46 -0.07 8.60
C PHE A 118 -5.55 -0.87 9.53
N ASP A 119 -6.12 -1.73 10.38
CA ASP A 119 -5.33 -2.55 11.30
C ASP A 119 -4.32 -3.44 10.58
N LEU A 120 -3.10 -3.44 11.11
CA LEU A 120 -2.02 -4.28 10.64
C LEU A 120 -1.95 -5.58 11.44
N ASN A 121 -2.87 -6.51 11.17
CA ASN A 121 -3.05 -7.73 11.96
C ASN A 121 -2.31 -8.98 11.44
N ASN A 122 -1.78 -8.93 10.22
CA ASN A 122 -1.09 -10.06 9.60
C ASN A 122 0.14 -9.55 8.85
N LEU A 123 1.30 -10.08 9.18
CA LEU A 123 2.56 -9.74 8.51
C LEU A 123 3.37 -11.01 8.33
N THR A 124 4.15 -11.03 7.25
CA THR A 124 5.20 -12.03 7.05
C THR A 124 6.57 -11.40 7.28
N SER A 125 7.53 -12.17 7.78
CA SER A 125 8.91 -11.69 7.91
C SER A 125 9.53 -11.35 6.55
N SER A 126 9.08 -11.97 5.46
CA SER A 126 9.50 -11.62 4.09
C SER A 126 9.12 -10.18 3.73
N GLU A 127 7.92 -9.73 4.10
CA GLU A 127 7.50 -8.36 3.83
C GLU A 127 8.35 -7.34 4.57
N ILE A 128 8.62 -7.57 5.85
CA ILE A 128 9.42 -6.69 6.70
C ILE A 128 10.90 -6.64 6.28
N ARG A 129 11.49 -7.77 5.90
CA ARG A 129 12.90 -7.85 5.47
C ARG A 129 13.22 -7.09 4.20
N GLN A 130 12.21 -6.63 3.46
CA GLN A 130 12.43 -5.74 2.32
C GLN A 130 12.99 -4.37 2.73
N PHE A 131 12.81 -3.96 3.99
CA PHE A 131 13.19 -2.64 4.51
C PHE A 131 14.43 -2.75 5.42
N PRO A 132 15.65 -2.71 4.86
CA PRO A 132 16.88 -2.99 5.62
C PRO A 132 17.16 -1.97 6.73
N ASN A 133 16.62 -0.76 6.60
CA ASN A 133 16.84 0.34 7.52
C ASN A 133 15.65 0.60 8.45
N LEU A 134 14.56 -0.18 8.37
CA LEU A 134 13.45 -0.04 9.31
C LEU A 134 13.93 -0.41 10.72
N LYS A 135 13.76 0.51 11.67
CA LYS A 135 14.16 0.33 13.07
C LYS A 135 13.02 0.53 14.05
N LYS A 136 11.99 1.28 13.66
CA LYS A 136 10.88 1.63 14.54
C LYS A 136 9.55 1.56 13.80
N ALA A 137 8.52 1.11 14.49
CA ALA A 137 7.15 1.17 14.00
C ALA A 137 6.17 1.50 15.13
N THR A 138 5.27 2.45 14.90
CA THR A 138 4.03 2.60 15.68
C THR A 138 2.89 2.13 14.78
N ILE A 139 2.13 1.12 15.21
CA ILE A 139 1.13 0.45 14.37
C ILE A 139 -0.26 0.45 15.00
N MET A 140 -1.31 0.50 14.17
CA MET A 140 -2.69 0.19 14.58
C MET A 140 -2.91 -1.31 14.37
N SER A 141 -3.42 -2.02 15.38
CA SER A 141 -3.60 -3.48 15.29
C SER A 141 -4.44 -4.04 16.44
N SER A 142 -5.59 -4.65 16.14
CA SER A 142 -6.39 -5.44 17.08
C SER A 142 -5.75 -6.79 17.46
N ASN A 143 -4.65 -7.21 16.81
CA ASN A 143 -3.87 -8.41 17.12
C ASN A 143 -2.38 -8.12 17.32
N PHE A 144 -2.07 -7.12 18.16
CA PHE A 144 -0.73 -6.58 18.33
C PHE A 144 0.30 -7.64 18.73
N ASP A 145 0.00 -8.52 19.68
CA ASP A 145 0.94 -9.52 20.19
C ASP A 145 1.52 -10.40 19.08
N LYS A 146 0.66 -10.87 18.16
CA LYS A 146 1.07 -11.71 17.03
C LYS A 146 2.01 -10.96 16.07
N VAL A 147 1.72 -9.69 15.83
CA VAL A 147 2.45 -8.87 14.85
C VAL A 147 3.77 -8.41 15.44
N LYS A 148 3.78 -8.12 16.74
CA LYS A 148 4.97 -7.79 17.51
C LYS A 148 6.05 -8.86 17.40
N GLU A 149 5.68 -10.15 17.46
CA GLU A 149 6.63 -11.25 17.29
C GLU A 149 7.42 -11.19 15.97
N ILE A 150 6.78 -10.72 14.89
CA ILE A 150 7.43 -10.58 13.58
C ILE A 150 8.44 -9.42 13.59
N PHE A 151 8.09 -8.28 14.17
CA PHE A 151 9.00 -7.13 14.29
C PHE A 151 10.17 -7.44 15.23
N ASP A 152 9.90 -8.08 16.37
CA ASP A 152 10.93 -8.50 17.34
C ASP A 152 11.94 -9.44 16.69
N ALA A 153 11.48 -10.41 15.89
CA ALA A 153 12.36 -11.35 15.17
C ALA A 153 13.31 -10.64 14.18
N GLU A 154 12.92 -9.49 13.66
CA GLU A 154 13.71 -8.65 12.74
C GLU A 154 14.47 -7.53 13.47
N ASN A 155 14.47 -7.52 14.81
CA ASN A 155 15.09 -6.50 15.68
C ASN A 155 14.57 -5.08 15.43
N ILE A 156 13.27 -4.94 15.24
CA ILE A 156 12.57 -3.67 15.02
C ILE A 156 11.76 -3.35 16.27
N ASP A 157 11.93 -2.15 16.80
CA ASP A 157 11.18 -1.66 17.95
C ASP A 157 9.75 -1.31 17.50
N VAL A 158 8.74 -1.93 18.12
CA VAL A 158 7.35 -1.73 17.71
C VAL A 158 6.44 -1.41 18.90
N GLU A 159 5.63 -0.38 18.72
CA GLU A 159 4.63 0.10 19.67
C GLU A 159 3.23 0.03 19.06
N LEU A 160 2.23 -0.19 19.90
CA LEU A 160 0.81 -0.07 19.54
C LEU A 160 0.40 1.39 19.68
N LEU A 161 -0.34 1.92 18.69
CA LEU A 161 -0.94 3.26 18.73
C LEU A 161 -1.99 3.39 19.85
#